data_AF-A0A957CPL2-F1
#
_entry.id   AF-A0A957CPL2-F1
#
_cell.length_a   1.000
_cell.length_b   1.000
_cell.length_c   1.000
_cell.angle_alpha   90.00
_cell.angle_beta   90.00
_cell.angle_gamma   90.00
#
_symmetry.space_group_name_H-M   'P 1'
#
loop_
_entity.id
_entity.type
_entity.pdbx_description
1 polymer ?
#
loop_
_entity_poly.entity_id
_entity_poly.type
_entity_poly.pdbx_seq_one_letter_code
_entity_poly.pdbx_strand_id
1 'polypeptide(L)'
;MGGTVLFAVGIGFMQLGDTAVSRFWLLHLLAFNLLVLGTAVAALDAADEGESLWPHYLRSFDYAFFTALLFGIQIVLVMYFATGVSFAMLILLIVTIDTAVIVQTFSSRVTTWLDGVAFFYFPAVRKERAALRAGADAASRVHEGVDVSAMEPEAFARLTRKAISHMGNLPRLAASPLTQLPLVTVQLQALGVPADTLGRAAALKKLLTDSIRRLKPSGEHAFGTTDAWRHYNALYFPYVLGIRPYRRRIDWDRLDDTAQEALRWFRREVPTRTLYNWQTAAARLVARDLREQSRALTL
;
A
#
# COMPACT_ATOMS: atom_id res chain seq x y z
N MET A 1 9.97 16.58 9.82
CA MET A 1 10.98 17.66 9.91
C MET A 1 12.41 17.20 9.58
N GLY A 2 12.76 15.90 9.61
CA GLY A 2 14.11 15.43 9.26
C GLY A 2 14.49 15.54 7.77
N GLY A 3 13.54 15.31 6.85
CA GLY A 3 13.82 15.34 5.41
C GLY A 3 14.26 16.71 4.88
N THR A 4 13.72 17.80 5.42
CA THR A 4 14.10 19.17 5.04
C THR A 4 15.49 19.56 5.53
N VAL A 5 15.92 19.05 6.69
CA VAL A 5 17.27 19.29 7.23
C VAL A 5 18.33 18.56 6.40
N LEU A 6 18.07 17.30 6.01
CA LEU A 6 18.97 16.52 5.16
C LEU A 6 19.09 17.08 3.72
N PHE A 7 17.99 17.61 3.17
CA PHE A 7 18.00 18.28 1.87
C PHE A 7 18.73 19.63 1.93
N ALA A 8 18.59 20.39 3.03
CA ALA A 8 19.34 21.61 3.27
C ALA A 8 20.85 21.37 3.46
N VAL A 9 21.24 20.27 4.11
CA VAL A 9 22.64 19.85 4.21
C VAL A 9 23.21 19.45 2.85
N GLY A 10 22.43 18.76 2.00
CA GLY A 10 22.83 18.42 0.64
C GLY A 10 23.04 19.65 -0.26
N ILE A 11 22.15 20.64 -0.17
CA ILE A 11 22.26 21.90 -0.94
C ILE A 11 23.41 22.78 -0.41
N GLY A 12 23.59 22.84 0.92
CA GLY A 12 24.67 23.61 1.55
C GLY A 12 26.07 23.13 1.14
N PHE A 13 26.25 21.81 0.94
CA PHE A 13 27.51 21.24 0.47
C PHE A 13 27.77 21.46 -1.02
N MET A 14 26.72 21.61 -1.83
CA MET A 14 26.86 21.93 -3.26
C MET A 14 27.34 23.37 -3.50
N GLN A 15 27.05 24.29 -2.57
CA GLN A 15 27.55 25.68 -2.59
C GLN A 15 28.99 25.83 -2.07
N LEU A 16 29.51 24.85 -1.32
CA LEU A 16 30.90 24.79 -0.84
C LEU A 16 31.85 24.10 -1.83
N GLY A 17 31.40 23.90 -3.07
CA GLY A 17 32.01 23.05 -4.10
C GLY A 17 33.37 23.49 -4.66
N ASP A 18 34.13 24.36 -3.99
CA ASP A 18 35.42 24.83 -4.50
C ASP A 18 36.63 24.69 -3.58
N THR A 19 36.52 24.22 -2.31
CA THR A 19 37.72 24.24 -1.44
C THR A 19 38.06 23.07 -0.50
N ALA A 20 37.32 21.97 -0.40
CA ALA A 20 37.79 20.90 0.50
C ALA A 20 37.34 19.44 0.25
N VAL A 21 36.32 19.19 -0.57
CA VAL A 21 35.73 17.84 -0.64
C VAL A 21 35.86 17.28 -2.06
N SER A 22 36.67 16.23 -2.20
CA SER A 22 36.81 15.49 -3.46
C SER A 22 35.43 15.06 -3.98
N ARG A 23 35.17 15.22 -5.28
CA ARG A 23 33.95 14.76 -5.97
C ARG A 23 33.57 13.31 -5.61
N PHE A 24 34.55 12.48 -5.31
CA PHE A 24 34.35 11.11 -4.84
C PHE A 24 33.52 11.04 -3.54
N TRP A 25 33.84 11.87 -2.55
CA TRP A 25 33.13 11.92 -1.27
C TRP A 25 31.74 12.51 -1.39
N LEU A 26 31.55 13.52 -2.26
CA LEU A 26 30.24 14.10 -2.53
C LEU A 26 29.26 13.06 -3.11
N LEU A 27 29.72 12.20 -4.03
CA LEU A 27 28.89 11.14 -4.59
C LEU A 27 28.52 10.06 -3.55
N HIS A 28 29.46 9.68 -2.68
CA HIS A 28 29.19 8.71 -1.61
C HIS A 28 28.22 9.27 -0.56
N LEU A 29 28.36 10.54 -0.19
CA LEU A 29 27.44 11.24 0.71
C LEU A 29 26.04 11.36 0.10
N LEU A 30 25.93 11.63 -1.20
CA LEU A 30 24.66 11.66 -1.90
C LEU A 30 23.99 10.28 -1.92
N ALA A 31 24.75 9.23 -2.25
CA ALA A 31 24.26 7.85 -2.24
C ALA A 31 23.79 7.43 -0.83
N PHE A 32 24.57 7.76 0.20
CA PHE A 32 24.21 7.52 1.60
C PHE A 32 22.94 8.30 2.01
N ASN A 33 22.83 9.56 1.60
CA ASN A 33 21.64 10.37 1.86
C ASN A 33 20.38 9.77 1.22
N LEU A 34 20.47 9.33 -0.04
CA LEU A 34 19.39 8.65 -0.74
C LEU A 34 19.04 7.30 -0.10
N LEU A 35 20.03 6.56 0.39
CA LEU A 35 19.80 5.31 1.12
C LEU A 35 19.04 5.57 2.43
N VAL A 36 19.48 6.54 3.23
CA VAL A 36 18.84 6.92 4.49
C VAL A 36 17.42 7.42 4.24
N LEU A 37 17.23 8.27 3.22
CA LEU A 37 15.92 8.78 2.85
C LEU A 37 14.99 7.66 2.37
N GLY A 38 15.47 6.77 1.50
CA GLY A 38 14.71 5.61 1.01
C GLY A 38 14.29 4.70 2.16
N THR A 39 15.23 4.39 3.04
CA THR A 39 14.98 3.56 4.24
C THR A 39 13.96 4.23 5.17
N ALA A 40 14.09 5.53 5.40
CA ALA A 40 13.17 6.28 6.27
C ALA A 40 11.75 6.37 5.67
N VAL A 41 11.63 6.62 4.36
CA VAL A 41 10.33 6.67 3.67
C VAL A 41 9.63 5.32 3.75
N ALA A 42 10.33 4.24 3.40
CA ALA A 42 9.71 2.93 3.48
C ALA A 42 9.51 2.47 4.93
N ALA A 43 10.30 2.95 5.90
CA ALA A 43 10.01 2.70 7.30
C ALA A 43 8.75 3.39 7.82
N LEU A 44 8.49 4.61 7.36
CA LEU A 44 7.23 5.29 7.62
C LEU A 44 6.07 4.60 6.91
N ASP A 45 6.26 4.15 5.68
CA ASP A 45 5.24 3.43 4.90
C ASP A 45 4.88 2.08 5.57
N ALA A 46 5.88 1.31 6.01
CA ALA A 46 5.63 0.06 6.73
C ALA A 46 5.05 0.26 8.13
N ALA A 47 5.45 1.32 8.85
CA ALA A 47 4.79 1.68 10.10
C ALA A 47 3.33 2.09 9.89
N ASP A 48 3.02 2.74 8.76
CA ASP A 48 1.66 3.07 8.33
C ASP A 48 0.89 1.82 7.85
N GLU A 49 1.58 0.80 7.35
CA GLU A 49 1.00 -0.48 6.89
C GLU A 49 0.96 -1.56 7.99
N GLY A 50 1.64 -1.36 9.12
CA GLY A 50 1.74 -2.33 10.23
C GLY A 50 2.69 -3.51 9.93
N GLU A 51 3.63 -3.30 9.02
CA GLU A 51 4.57 -4.31 8.51
C GLU A 51 5.93 -4.23 9.24
N SER A 52 6.61 -5.37 9.42
CA SER A 52 8.03 -5.38 9.83
C SER A 52 8.92 -5.32 8.58
N LEU A 53 9.76 -4.29 8.53
CA LEU A 53 10.59 -3.99 7.36
C LEU A 53 11.74 -4.96 7.13
N TRP A 54 12.29 -5.49 8.23
CA TRP A 54 13.60 -6.10 8.24
C TRP A 54 13.70 -7.35 7.35
N PRO A 55 12.74 -8.29 7.38
CA PRO A 55 12.81 -9.49 6.54
C PRO A 55 12.70 -9.19 5.04
N HIS A 56 11.92 -8.16 4.67
CA HIS A 56 11.71 -7.80 3.26
C HIS A 56 12.89 -7.06 2.63
N TYR A 57 13.56 -6.20 3.40
CA TYR A 57 14.80 -5.57 2.97
C TYR A 57 15.93 -6.58 2.82
N LEU A 58 16.11 -7.48 3.79
CA LEU A 58 17.11 -8.54 3.70
C LEU A 58 16.86 -9.44 2.50
N ARG A 59 15.61 -9.86 2.29
CA ARG A 59 15.26 -10.67 1.11
C ARG A 59 15.56 -9.93 -0.20
N SER A 60 15.14 -8.67 -0.33
CA SER A 60 15.34 -7.91 -1.57
C SER A 60 16.82 -7.56 -1.80
N PHE A 61 17.56 -7.29 -0.73
CA PHE A 61 19.01 -7.09 -0.73
C PHE A 61 19.73 -8.37 -1.12
N ASP A 62 19.41 -9.51 -0.50
CA ASP A 62 20.01 -10.80 -0.79
C ASP A 62 19.83 -11.15 -2.26
N TYR A 63 18.61 -11.04 -2.77
CA TYR A 63 18.31 -11.34 -4.18
C TYR A 63 19.11 -10.43 -5.14
N ALA A 64 19.22 -9.13 -4.84
CA ALA A 64 20.02 -8.19 -5.65
C ALA A 64 21.52 -8.46 -5.53
N PHE A 65 22.00 -8.75 -4.33
CA PHE A 65 23.38 -9.06 -4.02
C PHE A 65 23.85 -10.33 -4.71
N PHE A 66 23.10 -11.43 -4.60
CA PHE A 66 23.45 -12.69 -5.26
C PHE A 66 23.39 -12.59 -6.78
N THR A 67 22.45 -11.83 -7.33
CA THR A 67 22.34 -11.63 -8.79
C THR A 67 23.50 -10.78 -9.30
N ALA A 68 23.81 -9.66 -8.63
CA ALA A 68 24.96 -8.83 -8.94
C ALA A 68 26.27 -9.61 -8.80
N LEU A 69 26.40 -10.45 -7.78
CA LEU A 69 27.56 -11.31 -7.58
C LEU A 69 27.69 -12.35 -8.70
N LEU A 70 26.60 -13.01 -9.10
CA LEU A 70 26.59 -14.02 -10.16
C LEU A 70 27.06 -13.46 -11.50
N PHE A 71 26.59 -12.28 -11.90
CA PHE A 71 27.00 -11.65 -13.14
C PHE A 71 28.36 -10.94 -13.02
N GLY A 72 28.63 -10.32 -11.88
CA GLY A 72 29.89 -9.62 -11.63
C GLY A 72 31.09 -10.56 -11.55
N ILE A 73 30.94 -11.72 -10.89
CA ILE A 73 32.04 -12.69 -10.72
C ILE A 73 32.51 -13.27 -12.05
N GLN A 74 31.61 -13.46 -13.02
CA GLN A 74 31.98 -13.95 -14.36
C GLN A 74 32.93 -12.96 -15.06
N ILE A 75 32.64 -11.67 -14.98
CA ILE A 75 33.46 -10.63 -15.59
C ILE A 75 34.78 -10.46 -14.84
N VAL A 76 34.76 -10.51 -13.50
CA VAL A 76 35.96 -10.47 -12.67
C VAL A 76 36.90 -11.66 -12.96
N LEU A 77 36.35 -12.87 -13.16
CA LEU A 77 37.13 -14.05 -13.51
C LEU A 77 37.80 -13.89 -14.88
N VAL A 78 37.11 -13.32 -15.87
CA VAL A 78 37.71 -13.02 -17.19
C VAL A 78 38.81 -11.96 -17.08
N MET A 79 38.61 -10.93 -16.24
CA MET A 79 39.64 -9.92 -15.96
C MET A 79 40.87 -10.54 -15.29
N TYR A 80 40.67 -11.49 -14.37
CA TYR A 80 41.77 -12.13 -13.64
C TYR A 80 42.56 -13.12 -14.49
N PHE A 81 41.90 -13.96 -15.30
CA PHE A 81 42.54 -15.05 -16.02
C PHE A 81 42.96 -14.73 -17.47
N ALA A 82 42.33 -13.76 -18.13
CA ALA A 82 42.55 -13.54 -19.57
C ALA A 82 43.08 -12.14 -19.92
N THR A 83 42.34 -11.08 -19.57
CA THR A 83 42.54 -9.76 -20.19
C THR A 83 43.16 -8.69 -19.30
N GLY A 84 43.25 -8.92 -17.99
CA GLY A 84 43.66 -7.89 -17.01
C GLY A 84 42.59 -6.81 -16.77
N VAL A 85 42.91 -5.86 -15.88
CA VAL A 85 42.01 -4.74 -15.52
C VAL A 85 42.11 -3.65 -16.58
N SER A 86 41.24 -3.72 -17.60
CA SER A 86 41.11 -2.67 -18.62
C SER A 86 39.87 -1.80 -18.40
N PHE A 87 39.91 -0.55 -18.89
CA PHE A 87 38.79 0.39 -18.77
C PHE A 87 37.50 -0.16 -19.42
N ALA A 88 37.62 -0.86 -20.55
CA ALA A 88 36.48 -1.49 -21.23
C ALA A 88 35.84 -2.59 -20.39
N MET A 89 36.64 -3.41 -19.68
CA MET A 89 36.12 -4.46 -18.79
C MET A 89 35.45 -3.88 -17.55
N LEU A 90 35.95 -2.75 -17.02
CA LEU A 90 35.28 -2.03 -15.92
C LEU A 90 33.92 -1.47 -16.35
N ILE A 91 33.82 -0.88 -17.54
CA ILE A 91 32.53 -0.45 -18.09
C ILE A 91 31.59 -1.64 -18.25
N LEU A 92 32.06 -2.75 -18.80
CA LEU A 92 31.26 -3.95 -18.98
C LEU A 92 30.76 -4.50 -17.64
N LEU A 93 31.63 -4.54 -16.61
CA LEU A 93 31.27 -4.95 -15.26
C LEU A 93 30.17 -4.06 -14.68
N ILE A 94 30.36 -2.73 -14.72
CA ILE A 94 29.42 -1.77 -14.16
C ILE A 94 28.08 -1.84 -14.90
N VAL A 95 28.07 -1.82 -16.24
CA VAL A 95 26.84 -1.87 -17.05
C VAL A 95 26.10 -3.19 -16.85
N THR A 96 26.81 -4.31 -16.72
CA THR A 96 26.18 -5.62 -16.50
C THR A 96 25.54 -5.70 -15.12
N ILE A 97 26.24 -5.25 -14.07
CA ILE A 97 25.69 -5.20 -12.71
C ILE A 97 24.49 -4.24 -12.67
N ASP A 98 24.61 -3.06 -13.26
CA ASP A 98 23.54 -2.05 -13.28
C ASP A 98 22.31 -2.57 -14.03
N THR A 99 22.50 -3.18 -15.20
CA THR A 99 21.40 -3.80 -15.97
C THR A 99 20.72 -4.93 -15.18
N ALA A 100 21.49 -5.78 -14.50
CA ALA A 100 20.94 -6.86 -13.68
C ALA A 100 20.10 -6.32 -12.51
N VAL A 101 20.61 -5.32 -11.79
CA VAL A 101 19.92 -4.67 -10.67
C VAL A 101 18.66 -3.94 -11.14
N ILE A 102 18.71 -3.25 -12.28
CA ILE A 102 17.55 -2.57 -12.90
C ILE A 102 16.47 -3.60 -13.27
N VAL A 103 16.82 -4.66 -14.01
CA VAL A 103 15.86 -5.70 -14.43
C VAL A 103 15.18 -6.34 -13.22
N GLN A 104 15.94 -6.58 -12.16
CA GLN A 104 15.42 -7.20 -10.94
C GLN A 104 14.48 -6.27 -10.17
N THR A 105 14.88 -5.00 -10.01
CA THR A 105 14.10 -3.98 -9.30
C THR A 105 12.79 -3.69 -10.03
N PHE A 106 12.79 -3.74 -11.36
CA PHE A 106 11.60 -3.53 -12.20
C PHE A 106 10.91 -4.82 -12.65
N SER A 107 11.24 -5.98 -12.08
CA SER A 107 10.71 -7.28 -12.50
C SER A 107 9.17 -7.31 -12.57
N SER A 108 8.48 -6.66 -11.63
CA SER A 108 7.01 -6.50 -11.63
C SER A 108 6.48 -5.65 -12.79
N ARG A 109 7.21 -4.60 -13.19
CA ARG A 109 6.84 -3.75 -14.34
C ARG A 109 7.15 -4.42 -15.66
N VAL A 110 8.30 -5.08 -15.76
CA VAL A 110 8.72 -5.82 -16.96
C VAL A 110 7.74 -6.96 -17.24
N THR A 111 7.36 -7.73 -16.22
CA THR A 111 6.35 -8.79 -16.36
C THR A 111 4.96 -8.24 -16.72
N THR A 112 4.55 -7.10 -16.16
CA THR A 112 3.28 -6.46 -16.55
C THR A 112 3.28 -5.99 -18.00
N TRP A 113 4.41 -5.49 -18.49
CA TRP A 113 4.59 -5.10 -19.88
C TRP A 113 4.62 -6.33 -20.81
N LEU A 114 5.40 -7.36 -20.45
CA LEU A 114 5.45 -8.63 -21.18
C LEU A 114 4.10 -9.31 -21.25
N ASP A 115 3.33 -9.33 -20.16
CA ASP A 115 1.96 -9.86 -20.15
C ASP A 115 1.01 -9.02 -21.00
N GLY A 116 1.25 -7.71 -21.10
CA GLY A 116 0.53 -6.81 -22.00
C GLY A 116 0.72 -7.17 -23.46
N VAL A 117 1.93 -7.61 -23.83
CA VAL A 117 2.27 -8.08 -25.18
C VAL A 117 1.78 -9.51 -25.41
N ALA A 118 2.08 -10.44 -24.48
CA ALA A 118 1.79 -11.86 -24.61
C ALA A 118 0.29 -12.18 -24.55
N PHE A 119 -0.48 -11.46 -23.74
CA PHE A 119 -1.91 -11.68 -23.56
C PHE A 119 -2.77 -10.52 -24.09
N PHE A 120 -2.29 -9.84 -25.14
CA PHE A 120 -3.03 -8.73 -25.77
C PHE A 120 -4.46 -9.15 -26.17
N TYR A 121 -4.62 -10.37 -26.69
CA TYR A 121 -5.91 -10.92 -27.13
C TYR A 121 -6.76 -11.56 -26.01
N PHE A 122 -6.22 -11.72 -24.79
CA PHE A 122 -6.92 -12.39 -23.67
C PHE A 122 -7.00 -11.51 -22.41
N PRO A 123 -7.87 -10.49 -22.41
CA PRO A 123 -7.96 -9.53 -21.31
C PRO A 123 -8.48 -10.15 -20.00
N ALA A 124 -9.27 -11.23 -20.06
CA ALA A 124 -9.74 -11.96 -18.88
C ALA A 124 -8.58 -12.67 -18.15
N VAL A 125 -7.71 -13.35 -18.90
CA VAL A 125 -6.53 -14.05 -18.36
C VAL A 125 -5.53 -13.08 -17.74
N ARG A 126 -5.37 -11.88 -18.32
CA ARG A 126 -4.57 -10.81 -17.71
C ARG A 126 -5.11 -10.35 -16.36
N LYS A 127 -6.44 -10.18 -16.23
CA LYS A 127 -7.07 -9.78 -14.96
C LYS A 127 -6.90 -10.87 -13.90
N GLU A 128 -7.07 -12.12 -14.28
CA GLU A 128 -6.94 -13.26 -13.37
C GLU A 128 -5.49 -13.44 -12.91
N ARG A 129 -4.50 -13.40 -13.81
CA ARG A 129 -3.07 -13.43 -13.42
C ARG A 129 -2.66 -12.22 -12.60
N ALA A 130 -3.16 -11.03 -12.93
CA ALA A 130 -2.90 -9.84 -12.12
C ALA A 130 -3.51 -9.97 -10.71
N ALA A 131 -4.71 -10.54 -10.59
CA ALA A 131 -5.35 -10.81 -9.30
C ALA A 131 -4.60 -11.89 -8.50
N LEU A 132 -4.18 -12.98 -9.14
CA LEU A 132 -3.40 -14.06 -8.52
C LEU A 132 -2.03 -13.55 -8.04
N ARG A 133 -1.32 -12.77 -8.87
CA ARG A 133 -0.03 -12.18 -8.47
C ARG A 133 -0.20 -11.13 -7.38
N ALA A 134 -1.20 -10.26 -7.49
CA ALA A 134 -1.46 -9.28 -6.44
C ALA A 134 -1.90 -9.97 -5.13
N GLY A 135 -2.60 -11.10 -5.21
CA GLY A 135 -2.89 -11.97 -4.08
C GLY A 135 -1.64 -12.61 -3.50
N ALA A 136 -0.72 -13.12 -4.32
CA ALA A 136 0.56 -13.71 -3.89
C ALA A 136 1.52 -12.66 -3.29
N ASP A 137 1.61 -11.47 -3.90
CA ASP A 137 2.38 -10.34 -3.39
C ASP A 137 1.79 -9.83 -2.07
N ALA A 138 0.46 -9.75 -1.95
CA ALA A 138 -0.21 -9.41 -0.70
C ALA A 138 0.01 -10.50 0.36
N ALA A 139 -0.11 -11.77 0.01
CA ALA A 139 0.15 -12.91 0.91
C ALA A 139 1.59 -12.89 1.44
N SER A 140 2.55 -12.56 0.58
CA SER A 140 3.95 -12.38 0.97
C SER A 140 4.17 -11.24 1.95
N ARG A 141 3.31 -10.22 1.97
CA ARG A 141 3.44 -9.03 2.84
C ARG A 141 2.70 -9.18 4.16
N VAL A 142 1.68 -10.04 4.20
CA VAL A 142 0.92 -10.34 5.42
C VAL A 142 1.84 -11.03 6.43
N HIS A 143 2.23 -10.30 7.48
CA HIS A 143 3.09 -10.79 8.55
C HIS A 143 2.35 -11.78 9.44
N GLU A 144 2.74 -13.05 9.43
CA GLU A 144 2.10 -14.16 10.16
C GLU A 144 2.21 -14.09 11.70
N GLY A 145 2.67 -12.96 12.28
CA GLY A 145 3.00 -12.84 13.71
C GLY A 145 2.53 -11.58 14.43
N VAL A 146 1.75 -10.69 13.80
CA VAL A 146 1.23 -9.48 14.48
C VAL A 146 -0.11 -9.80 15.14
N ASP A 147 -0.15 -9.81 16.48
CA ASP A 147 -1.44 -9.88 17.20
C ASP A 147 -2.16 -8.53 17.12
N VAL A 148 -2.97 -8.39 16.07
CA VAL A 148 -3.78 -7.21 15.80
C VAL A 148 -4.78 -6.94 16.94
N SER A 149 -5.20 -7.96 17.68
CA SER A 149 -6.19 -7.84 18.76
C SER A 149 -5.60 -7.14 19.99
N ALA A 150 -4.31 -7.38 20.27
CA ALA A 150 -3.56 -6.79 21.37
C ALA A 150 -3.03 -5.37 21.08
N MET A 151 -3.21 -4.84 19.87
CA MET A 151 -2.71 -3.52 19.48
C MET A 151 -3.35 -2.37 20.28
N GLU A 152 -2.58 -1.28 20.39
CA GLU A 152 -3.02 -0.01 20.95
C GLU A 152 -4.23 0.54 20.14
N PRO A 153 -5.27 1.11 20.81
CA PRO A 153 -6.46 1.63 20.15
C PRO A 153 -6.27 2.58 18.97
N GLU A 154 -5.37 3.56 19.06
CA GLU A 154 -5.12 4.49 17.98
C GLU A 154 -4.42 3.82 16.80
N ALA A 155 -3.46 2.92 17.06
CA ALA A 155 -2.81 2.13 16.01
C ALA A 155 -3.83 1.28 15.24
N PHE A 156 -4.73 0.60 15.96
CA PHE A 156 -5.82 -0.16 15.34
C PHE A 156 -6.74 0.75 14.51
N ALA A 157 -7.11 1.92 15.03
CA ALA A 157 -7.96 2.88 14.31
C ALA A 157 -7.29 3.43 13.03
N ARG A 158 -5.96 3.62 13.04
CA ARG A 158 -5.19 3.99 11.84
C ARG A 158 -5.28 2.90 10.77
N LEU A 159 -5.07 1.64 11.16
CA LEU A 159 -5.20 0.49 10.26
C LEU A 159 -6.63 0.35 9.72
N THR A 160 -7.65 0.50 10.55
CA THR A 160 -9.06 0.46 10.11
C THR A 160 -9.36 1.55 9.08
N ARG A 161 -8.93 2.80 9.34
CA ARG A 161 -9.11 3.90 8.39
C ARG A 161 -8.43 3.60 7.04
N LYS A 162 -7.20 3.07 7.07
CA LYS A 162 -6.46 2.68 5.86
C LYS A 162 -7.20 1.56 5.12
N ALA A 163 -7.65 0.52 5.82
CA ALA A 163 -8.41 -0.58 5.24
C ALA A 163 -9.73 -0.10 4.59
N ILE A 164 -10.48 0.81 5.23
CA ILE A 164 -11.68 1.44 4.64
C ILE A 164 -11.33 2.14 3.33
N SER A 165 -10.21 2.87 3.27
CA SER A 165 -9.75 3.54 2.05
C SER A 165 -9.39 2.56 0.92
N HIS A 166 -9.15 1.29 1.24
CA HIS A 166 -8.79 0.22 0.31
C HIS A 166 -9.94 -0.73 -0.02
N MET A 167 -11.17 -0.52 0.51
CA MET A 167 -12.33 -1.38 0.23
C MET A 167 -12.69 -1.50 -1.27
N GLY A 168 -12.32 -0.49 -2.07
CA GLY A 168 -12.48 -0.51 -3.53
C GLY A 168 -11.39 -1.30 -4.29
N ASN A 169 -10.34 -1.75 -3.60
CA ASN A 169 -9.20 -2.47 -4.19
C ASN A 169 -8.89 -3.71 -3.33
N LEU A 170 -9.50 -4.83 -3.69
CA LEU A 170 -9.42 -6.08 -2.92
C LEU A 170 -7.98 -6.57 -2.72
N PRO A 171 -7.08 -6.54 -3.72
CA PRO A 171 -5.67 -6.88 -3.50
C PRO A 171 -4.96 -6.00 -2.46
N ARG A 172 -5.23 -4.69 -2.43
CA ARG A 172 -4.66 -3.82 -1.38
C ARG A 172 -5.25 -4.11 -0.01
N LEU A 173 -6.53 -4.49 0.05
CA LEU A 173 -7.16 -4.90 1.30
C LEU A 173 -6.59 -6.23 1.82
N ALA A 174 -6.17 -7.11 0.91
CA ALA A 174 -5.55 -8.40 1.23
C ALA A 174 -4.20 -8.26 1.95
N ALA A 175 -3.50 -7.12 1.76
CA ALA A 175 -2.27 -6.81 2.47
C ALA A 175 -2.52 -6.21 3.87
N SER A 176 -3.76 -5.88 4.23
CA SER A 176 -4.04 -5.26 5.53
C SER A 176 -3.84 -6.26 6.67
N PRO A 177 -3.12 -5.93 7.76
CA PRO A 177 -2.99 -6.80 8.92
C PRO A 177 -4.35 -7.21 9.52
N LEU A 178 -5.39 -6.37 9.36
CA LEU A 178 -6.74 -6.66 9.81
C LEU A 178 -7.33 -7.94 9.21
N THR A 179 -6.79 -8.47 8.11
CA THR A 179 -7.22 -9.75 7.56
C THR A 179 -6.97 -10.92 8.51
N GLN A 180 -6.13 -10.76 9.53
CA GLN A 180 -5.82 -11.80 10.52
C GLN A 180 -6.76 -11.82 11.73
N LEU A 181 -7.70 -10.87 11.84
CA LEU A 181 -8.61 -10.82 12.98
C LEU A 181 -9.43 -12.10 13.12
N PRO A 182 -9.72 -12.57 14.36
CA PRO A 182 -10.60 -13.71 14.60
C PRO A 182 -11.97 -13.55 13.92
N LEU A 183 -12.51 -12.32 13.92
CA LEU A 183 -13.75 -11.98 13.22
C LEU A 183 -13.70 -12.32 11.72
N VAL A 184 -12.55 -12.13 11.06
CA VAL A 184 -12.39 -12.44 9.63
C VAL A 184 -12.51 -13.94 9.40
N THR A 185 -11.94 -14.75 10.29
CA THR A 185 -12.06 -16.22 10.22
C THR A 185 -13.52 -16.66 10.35
N VAL A 186 -14.27 -16.10 11.31
CA VAL A 186 -15.71 -16.37 11.49
C VAL A 186 -16.51 -15.94 10.25
N GLN A 187 -16.23 -14.74 9.74
CA GLN A 187 -16.92 -14.22 8.56
C GLN A 187 -16.60 -15.04 7.30
N LEU A 188 -15.37 -15.52 7.16
CA LEU A 188 -14.94 -16.33 6.02
C LEU A 188 -15.69 -17.68 6.00
N GLN A 189 -15.84 -18.31 7.16
CA GLN A 189 -16.66 -19.52 7.30
C GLN A 189 -18.13 -19.25 6.96
N ALA A 190 -18.69 -18.14 7.46
CA ALA A 190 -20.08 -17.77 7.17
C ALA A 190 -20.34 -17.46 5.68
N LEU A 191 -19.33 -16.97 4.95
CA LEU A 191 -19.43 -16.68 3.52
C LEU A 191 -19.19 -17.92 2.63
N GLY A 192 -18.64 -19.01 3.18
CA GLY A 192 -18.27 -20.20 2.39
C GLY A 192 -17.19 -19.95 1.34
N VAL A 193 -16.37 -18.92 1.51
CA VAL A 193 -15.29 -18.52 0.58
C VAL A 193 -14.00 -19.26 0.95
N PRO A 194 -13.11 -19.58 -0.01
CA PRO A 194 -11.82 -20.19 0.30
C PRO A 194 -11.02 -19.39 1.34
N ALA A 195 -10.25 -20.08 2.17
CA ALA A 195 -9.41 -19.47 3.21
C ALA A 195 -8.12 -18.82 2.65
N ASP A 196 -8.12 -18.46 1.36
CA ASP A 196 -6.99 -17.80 0.70
C ASP A 196 -6.94 -16.30 1.02
N THR A 197 -5.87 -15.63 0.60
CA THR A 197 -5.61 -14.21 0.92
C THR A 197 -6.71 -13.31 0.39
N LEU A 198 -7.26 -13.60 -0.80
CA LEU A 198 -8.36 -12.84 -1.39
C LEU A 198 -9.69 -13.12 -0.68
N GLY A 199 -9.93 -14.36 -0.25
CA GLY A 199 -11.09 -14.73 0.56
C GLY A 199 -11.10 -14.03 1.91
N ARG A 200 -9.95 -13.97 2.60
CA ARG A 200 -9.79 -13.16 3.82
C ARG A 200 -10.02 -11.68 3.58
N ALA A 201 -9.54 -11.14 2.46
CA ALA A 201 -9.81 -9.75 2.08
C ALA A 201 -11.30 -9.50 1.82
N ALA A 202 -12.00 -10.44 1.18
CA ALA A 202 -13.43 -10.35 0.92
C ALA A 202 -14.24 -10.40 2.22
N ALA A 203 -13.87 -11.29 3.15
CA ALA A 203 -14.46 -11.36 4.48
C ALA A 203 -14.23 -10.06 5.28
N LEU A 204 -13.02 -9.51 5.26
CA LEU A 204 -12.72 -8.21 5.88
C LEU A 204 -13.55 -7.08 5.25
N LYS A 205 -13.66 -7.04 3.92
CA LYS A 205 -14.50 -6.06 3.22
C LYS A 205 -15.95 -6.13 3.68
N LYS A 206 -16.48 -7.36 3.85
CA LYS A 206 -17.84 -7.58 4.34
C LYS A 206 -18.00 -7.05 5.76
N LEU A 207 -17.08 -7.38 6.67
CA LEU A 207 -17.09 -6.88 8.06
C LEU A 207 -17.06 -5.35 8.13
N LEU A 208 -16.17 -4.71 7.37
CA LEU A 208 -16.10 -3.25 7.30
C LEU A 208 -17.41 -2.66 6.75
N THR A 209 -17.99 -3.28 5.72
CA THR A 209 -19.27 -2.85 5.15
C THR A 209 -20.40 -2.95 6.18
N ASP A 210 -20.45 -4.04 6.93
CA ASP A 210 -21.49 -4.25 7.94
C ASP A 210 -21.32 -3.31 9.13
N SER A 211 -20.08 -3.07 9.57
CA SER A 211 -19.78 -2.07 10.61
C SER A 211 -20.16 -0.65 10.18
N ILE A 212 -19.86 -0.27 8.94
CA ILE A 212 -20.32 1.01 8.38
C ILE A 212 -21.85 1.06 8.35
N ARG A 213 -22.53 -0.02 7.95
CA ARG A 213 -24.00 -0.08 7.94
C ARG A 213 -24.62 0.06 9.34
N ARG A 214 -23.96 -0.45 10.39
CA ARG A 214 -24.40 -0.26 11.78
C ARG A 214 -24.33 1.20 12.24
N LEU A 215 -23.53 2.05 11.60
CA LEU A 215 -23.53 3.50 11.87
C LEU A 215 -24.79 4.21 11.36
N LYS A 216 -25.61 3.55 10.52
CA LYS A 216 -26.84 4.14 10.00
C LYS A 216 -27.79 4.43 11.17
N PRO A 217 -28.26 5.68 11.34
CA PRO A 217 -29.24 5.99 12.37
C PRO A 217 -30.53 5.17 12.21
N SER A 218 -31.14 4.81 13.33
CA SER A 218 -32.42 4.09 13.36
C SER A 218 -33.53 4.95 12.74
N GLY A 219 -34.21 4.42 11.72
CA GLY A 219 -35.32 5.10 11.04
C GLY A 219 -35.61 4.48 9.67
N GLU A 220 -36.79 4.76 9.12
CA GLU A 220 -37.23 4.24 7.80
C GLU A 220 -36.56 4.96 6.61
N HIS A 221 -35.90 6.10 6.85
CA HIS A 221 -35.32 6.90 5.78
C HIS A 221 -34.12 6.20 5.11
N ALA A 222 -34.02 6.32 3.79
CA ALA A 222 -32.89 5.83 3.01
C ALA A 222 -31.64 6.74 3.17
N PHE A 223 -31.87 8.04 3.37
CA PHE A 223 -30.83 9.07 3.52
C PHE A 223 -31.30 10.17 4.49
N GLY A 224 -30.33 10.84 5.12
CA GLY A 224 -30.57 12.00 5.96
C GLY A 224 -29.31 12.88 6.03
N THR A 225 -29.50 14.17 6.28
CA THR A 225 -28.42 15.18 6.34
C THR A 225 -28.13 15.66 7.76
N THR A 226 -28.82 15.11 8.76
CA THR A 226 -28.64 15.53 10.15
C THR A 226 -27.29 15.10 10.71
N ASP A 227 -26.92 15.67 11.85
CA ASP A 227 -25.66 15.39 12.52
C ASP A 227 -25.47 13.87 12.78
N ALA A 228 -26.55 13.14 13.10
CA ALA A 228 -26.52 11.68 13.31
C ALA A 228 -26.09 10.89 12.06
N TRP A 229 -26.41 11.38 10.85
CA TRP A 229 -26.10 10.70 9.59
C TRP A 229 -24.68 10.95 9.09
N ARG A 230 -23.99 11.97 9.61
CA ARG A 230 -22.72 12.46 9.05
C ARG A 230 -21.65 11.36 8.95
N HIS A 231 -21.52 10.52 9.98
CA HIS A 231 -20.50 9.47 10.03
C HIS A 231 -20.83 8.31 9.09
N TYR A 232 -22.10 7.91 9.03
CA TYR A 232 -22.58 6.92 8.08
C TYR A 232 -22.36 7.40 6.63
N ASN A 233 -22.87 8.59 6.29
CA ASN A 233 -22.77 9.14 4.95
C ASN A 233 -21.31 9.30 4.51
N ALA A 234 -20.44 9.82 5.39
CA ALA A 234 -19.04 10.07 5.10
C ALA A 234 -18.25 8.81 4.69
N LEU A 235 -18.70 7.63 5.14
CA LEU A 235 -18.06 6.34 4.79
C LEU A 235 -18.84 5.55 3.74
N TYR A 236 -20.16 5.47 3.87
CA TYR A 236 -21.00 4.61 3.02
C TYR A 236 -20.94 5.01 1.55
N PHE A 237 -21.23 6.27 1.22
CA PHE A 237 -21.22 6.70 -0.18
C PHE A 237 -19.82 6.63 -0.78
N PRO A 238 -18.74 7.10 -0.11
CA PRO A 238 -17.41 7.07 -0.72
C PRO A 238 -16.77 5.69 -0.84
N TYR A 239 -16.97 4.81 0.15
CA TYR A 239 -16.21 3.56 0.23
C TYR A 239 -17.06 2.30 0.00
N VAL A 240 -18.35 2.32 0.34
CA VAL A 240 -19.26 1.18 0.09
C VAL A 240 -19.87 1.28 -1.31
N LEU A 241 -20.45 2.44 -1.66
CA LEU A 241 -20.98 2.69 -3.01
C LEU A 241 -19.91 3.17 -4.01
N GLY A 242 -18.72 3.58 -3.54
CA GLY A 242 -17.60 3.96 -4.40
C GLY A 242 -17.74 5.33 -5.07
N ILE A 243 -18.62 6.20 -4.57
CA ILE A 243 -18.85 7.53 -5.10
C ILE A 243 -17.68 8.45 -4.75
N ARG A 244 -17.26 9.32 -5.67
CA ARG A 244 -16.20 10.31 -5.39
C ARG A 244 -16.79 11.72 -5.41
N PRO A 245 -17.22 12.29 -4.27
CA PRO A 245 -18.06 13.48 -4.24
C PRO A 245 -17.50 14.69 -5.01
N TYR A 246 -16.18 14.90 -4.90
CA TYR A 246 -15.49 16.04 -5.49
C TYR A 246 -14.79 15.72 -6.83
N ARG A 247 -15.11 14.59 -7.47
CA ARG A 247 -14.61 14.30 -8.82
C ARG A 247 -15.33 15.21 -9.82
N ARG A 248 -14.58 15.85 -10.72
CA ARG A 248 -15.15 16.82 -11.70
C ARG A 248 -16.19 16.20 -12.64
N ARG A 249 -15.95 14.99 -13.15
CA ARG A 249 -16.89 14.26 -14.01
C ARG A 249 -17.47 13.08 -13.25
N ILE A 250 -18.79 13.08 -13.05
CA ILE A 250 -19.56 11.99 -12.48
C ILE A 250 -20.68 11.68 -13.47
N ASP A 251 -20.88 10.39 -13.71
CA ASP A 251 -21.95 9.86 -14.53
C ASP A 251 -23.19 9.73 -13.63
N TRP A 252 -24.05 10.75 -13.64
CA TRP A 252 -25.21 10.84 -12.75
C TRP A 252 -26.25 9.78 -13.05
N ASP A 253 -26.39 9.40 -14.32
CA ASP A 253 -27.40 8.45 -14.81
C ASP A 253 -27.15 7.02 -14.31
N ARG A 254 -25.94 6.75 -13.78
CA ARG A 254 -25.59 5.48 -13.13
C ARG A 254 -25.90 5.41 -11.64
N LEU A 255 -26.28 6.53 -11.01
CA LEU A 255 -26.53 6.61 -9.58
C LEU A 255 -28.04 6.51 -9.30
N ASP A 256 -28.40 5.73 -8.28
CA ASP A 256 -29.76 5.73 -7.76
C ASP A 256 -30.14 7.09 -7.13
N ASP A 257 -31.44 7.32 -6.94
CA ASP A 257 -31.96 8.61 -6.46
C ASP A 257 -31.34 9.04 -5.12
N THR A 258 -31.09 8.08 -4.23
CA THR A 258 -30.51 8.32 -2.91
C THR A 258 -29.04 8.74 -3.03
N ALA A 259 -28.27 8.10 -3.90
CA ALA A 259 -26.89 8.41 -4.18
C ALA A 259 -26.75 9.77 -4.87
N GLN A 260 -27.68 10.13 -5.76
CA GLN A 260 -27.74 11.46 -6.37
C GLN A 260 -28.03 12.53 -5.31
N GLU A 261 -28.98 12.30 -4.42
CA GLU A 261 -29.31 13.22 -3.32
C GLU A 261 -28.11 13.42 -2.38
N ALA A 262 -27.47 12.34 -1.95
CA ALA A 262 -26.27 12.39 -1.12
C ALA A 262 -25.13 13.15 -1.81
N LEU A 263 -24.93 12.94 -3.11
CA LEU A 263 -23.91 13.62 -3.89
C LEU A 263 -24.19 15.14 -4.00
N ARG A 264 -25.46 15.53 -4.18
CA ARG A 264 -25.87 16.95 -4.16
C ARG A 264 -25.57 17.57 -2.79
N TRP A 265 -25.94 16.89 -1.71
CA TRP A 265 -25.65 17.33 -0.34
C TRP A 265 -24.15 17.51 -0.10
N PHE A 266 -23.32 16.51 -0.44
CA PHE A 266 -21.86 16.61 -0.28
C PHE A 266 -21.28 17.83 -1.00
N ARG A 267 -21.75 18.14 -2.21
CA ARG A 267 -21.22 19.25 -2.99
C ARG A 267 -21.68 20.61 -2.51
N ARG A 268 -22.90 20.70 -1.95
CA ARG A 268 -23.52 21.97 -1.54
C ARG A 268 -23.18 22.35 -0.10
N GLU A 269 -23.15 21.38 0.81
CA GLU A 269 -23.15 21.62 2.25
C GLU A 269 -21.89 21.14 2.96
N VAL A 270 -21.11 20.24 2.35
CA VAL A 270 -19.96 19.62 3.01
C VAL A 270 -18.66 20.10 2.34
N PRO A 271 -17.83 20.88 3.03
CA PRO A 271 -16.48 21.17 2.55
C PRO A 271 -15.59 19.91 2.55
N THR A 272 -14.62 19.84 1.64
CA THR A 272 -13.67 18.71 1.55
C THR A 272 -12.96 18.41 2.86
N ARG A 273 -12.54 19.44 3.61
CA ARG A 273 -11.88 19.29 4.91
C ARG A 273 -12.82 18.69 5.96
N THR A 274 -14.08 19.10 5.96
CA THR A 274 -15.11 18.58 6.86
C THR A 274 -15.39 17.12 6.57
N LEU A 275 -15.49 16.73 5.29
CA LEU A 275 -15.64 15.33 4.91
C LEU A 275 -14.47 14.49 5.45
N TYR A 276 -13.23 14.95 5.26
CA TYR A 276 -12.06 14.23 5.75
C TYR A 276 -12.06 14.06 7.28
N ASN A 277 -12.45 15.09 8.02
CA ASN A 277 -12.58 15.02 9.48
C ASN A 277 -13.67 14.01 9.90
N TRP A 278 -14.82 14.02 9.24
CA TRP A 278 -15.91 13.07 9.51
C TRP A 278 -15.52 11.64 9.16
N GLN A 279 -14.80 11.42 8.07
CA GLN A 279 -14.25 10.11 7.70
C GLN A 279 -13.28 9.60 8.76
N THR A 280 -12.40 10.46 9.27
CA THR A 280 -11.43 10.10 10.31
C THR A 280 -12.15 9.73 11.62
N ALA A 281 -13.14 10.52 12.02
CA ALA A 281 -13.94 10.23 13.21
C ALA A 281 -14.78 8.96 13.04
N ALA A 282 -15.44 8.77 11.89
CA ALA A 282 -16.25 7.60 11.60
C ALA A 282 -15.40 6.32 11.55
N ALA A 283 -14.19 6.38 10.99
CA ALA A 283 -13.27 5.24 10.97
C ALA A 283 -12.87 4.80 12.40
N ARG A 284 -12.76 5.73 13.36
CA ARG A 284 -12.54 5.40 14.78
C ARG A 284 -13.73 4.70 15.41
N LEU A 285 -14.96 5.03 15.02
CA LEU A 285 -16.17 4.33 15.47
C LEU A 285 -16.21 2.90 14.94
N VAL A 286 -15.95 2.70 13.64
CA VAL A 286 -15.81 1.37 13.02
C VAL A 286 -14.71 0.56 13.72
N ALA A 287 -13.57 1.19 13.99
CA ALA A 287 -12.46 0.55 14.69
C ALA A 287 -12.86 0.05 16.08
N ARG A 288 -13.59 0.87 16.85
CA ARG A 288 -14.10 0.48 18.18
C ARG A 288 -15.07 -0.69 18.09
N ASP A 289 -16.03 -0.62 17.17
CA ASP A 289 -17.03 -1.68 16.94
C ASP A 289 -16.37 -3.03 16.59
N LEU A 290 -15.37 -3.03 15.69
CA LEU A 290 -14.62 -4.24 15.34
C LEU A 290 -13.84 -4.81 16.54
N ARG A 291 -13.26 -3.96 17.39
CA ARG A 291 -12.53 -4.44 18.57
C ARG A 291 -13.46 -5.03 19.62
N GLU A 292 -14.60 -4.40 19.87
CA GLU A 292 -15.60 -4.88 20.81
C GLU A 292 -16.13 -6.25 20.37
N GLN A 293 -16.46 -6.41 19.09
CA GLN A 293 -16.88 -7.70 18.52
C GLN A 293 -15.78 -8.75 18.58
N SER A 294 -14.53 -8.37 18.29
CA SER A 294 -13.41 -9.32 18.34
C SER A 294 -13.15 -9.79 19.77
N ARG A 295 -13.30 -8.91 20.78
CA ARG A 295 -13.17 -9.26 22.19
C ARG A 295 -14.30 -10.19 22.65
N ALA A 296 -15.52 -9.97 22.17
CA ALA A 296 -16.67 -10.82 22.48
C ALA A 296 -16.53 -12.25 21.95
N LEU A 297 -15.68 -12.48 20.94
CA LEU A 297 -15.37 -13.83 20.43
C LEU A 297 -14.24 -14.55 21.18
N THR A 298 -13.42 -13.80 21.93
CA THR A 298 -12.27 -14.34 22.69
C THR A 298 -12.58 -14.60 24.16
N LEU A 299 -13.77 -14.19 24.63
CA LEU A 299 -14.32 -14.49 25.96
C LEU A 299 -15.21 -15.73 25.87
#